data_AF-A0A0G2UNS1-F1
#
_entry.id   AF-A0A0G2UNS1-F1
#
_cell.length_a   1.000
_cell.length_b   1.000
_cell.length_c   1.000
_cell.angle_alpha   90.00
_cell.angle_beta   90.00
_cell.angle_gamma   90.00
#
_symmetry.space_group_name_H-M   'P 1'
#
loop_
_entity.id
_entity.type
_entity.pdbx_description
1 polymer ?
#
loop_
_entity_poly.entity_id
_entity_poly.type
_entity_poly.pdbx_seq_one_letter_code
_entity_poly.pdbx_strand_id
1 'polypeptide(L)' 'WGGFAVDNATLTRFFMIHFILPFIVSALVMIHLLFSHQTGSKYPLGINSNMDKIPFHPYFSFKDLMGF' A
#
# COMPACT_ATOMS: atom_id res chain seq x y z
N TRP A 1 -17.04 -24.34 6.19
CA TRP A 1 -15.94 -25.14 5.60
C TRP A 1 -16.51 -26.15 4.62
N GLY A 2 -15.70 -26.82 3.81
CA GLY A 2 -16.17 -27.83 2.85
C GLY A 2 -16.67 -29.16 3.46
N GLY A 3 -16.91 -29.18 4.78
CA GLY A 3 -17.24 -30.35 5.60
C GLY A 3 -17.14 -29.99 7.10
N PHE A 4 -17.07 -31.00 7.97
CA PHE A 4 -17.01 -30.85 9.43
C PHE A 4 -15.62 -30.53 10.00
N ALA A 5 -14.55 -30.67 9.21
CA ALA A 5 -13.16 -30.41 9.61
C ALA A 5 -12.39 -29.65 8.50
N VAL A 6 -11.19 -29.14 8.82
CA VAL A 6 -10.28 -28.62 7.78
C VAL A 6 -9.83 -29.82 6.97
N ASP A 7 -10.05 -29.76 5.68
CA ASP A 7 -9.62 -30.77 4.74
C ASP A 7 -9.26 -30.10 3.42
N ASN A 8 -8.85 -30.87 2.42
CA ASN A 8 -8.37 -30.43 1.12
C ASN A 8 -9.29 -29.39 0.44
N ALA A 9 -10.61 -29.56 0.55
CA ALA A 9 -11.58 -28.60 0.02
C ALA A 9 -11.45 -27.20 0.64
N THR A 10 -11.11 -27.11 1.92
CA THR A 10 -10.86 -25.84 2.63
C THR A 10 -9.47 -25.29 2.28
N LEU A 11 -8.45 -26.14 2.17
CA LEU A 11 -7.09 -25.74 1.77
C LEU A 11 -7.07 -25.11 0.37
N THR A 12 -7.73 -25.72 -0.62
CA THR A 12 -7.82 -25.18 -1.99
C THR A 12 -8.51 -23.82 -2.01
N ARG A 13 -9.56 -23.62 -1.20
CA ARG A 13 -10.24 -22.31 -1.08
C ARG A 13 -9.33 -21.26 -0.46
N PHE A 14 -8.55 -21.60 0.56
CA PHE A 14 -7.57 -20.69 1.14
C PHE A 14 -6.46 -20.33 0.17
N PHE A 15 -5.96 -21.29 -0.61
CA PHE A 15 -5.00 -21.00 -1.66
C PHE A 15 -5.57 -20.02 -2.69
N MET A 16 -6.82 -20.22 -3.15
CA MET A 16 -7.46 -19.29 -4.07
C MET A 16 -7.61 -17.87 -3.48
N ILE A 17 -8.02 -17.76 -2.21
CA ILE A 17 -8.11 -16.47 -1.52
C ILE A 17 -6.72 -15.83 -1.39
N HIS A 18 -5.72 -16.59 -0.95
CA HIS A 18 -4.34 -16.11 -0.82
C HIS A 18 -3.76 -15.68 -2.16
N PHE A 19 -4.11 -16.35 -3.25
CA PHE A 19 -3.65 -15.99 -4.59
C PHE A 19 -4.29 -14.67 -5.07
N ILE A 20 -5.59 -14.46 -4.84
CA ILE A 20 -6.28 -13.24 -5.30
C ILE A 20 -6.01 -12.03 -4.40
N LEU A 21 -5.80 -12.24 -3.09
CA LEU A 21 -5.69 -11.18 -2.09
C LEU A 21 -4.56 -10.17 -2.38
N PRO A 22 -3.33 -10.57 -2.79
CA PRO A 22 -2.27 -9.64 -3.17
C PRO A 22 -2.68 -8.66 -4.27
N PHE A 23 -3.47 -9.10 -5.26
CA PHE A 23 -3.95 -8.23 -6.33
C PHE A 23 -4.98 -7.22 -5.82
N ILE A 24 -5.88 -7.66 -4.92
CA ILE A 24 -6.83 -6.76 -4.26
C ILE A 24 -6.08 -5.72 -3.43
N VAL A 25 -5.08 -6.15 -2.64
CA VAL A 25 -4.25 -5.24 -1.84
C VAL A 25 -3.49 -4.26 -2.74
N SER A 26 -2.91 -4.74 -3.85
CA SER A 26 -2.24 -3.85 -4.83
C SER A 26 -3.19 -2.79 -5.39
N ALA A 27 -4.45 -3.15 -5.71
CA ALA A 27 -5.45 -2.19 -6.16
C ALA A 27 -5.79 -1.17 -5.06
N LEU A 28 -5.93 -1.61 -3.81
CA LEU A 28 -6.15 -0.72 -2.66
C LEU A 28 -4.95 0.22 -2.42
N VAL A 29 -3.71 -0.25 -2.62
CA VAL A 29 -2.51 0.60 -2.54
C VAL A 29 -2.55 1.70 -3.61
N MET A 30 -2.95 1.39 -4.85
CA MET A 30 -3.09 2.42 -5.89
C MET A 30 -4.13 3.48 -5.55
N ILE A 31 -5.29 3.07 -5.01
CA ILE A 31 -6.34 3.99 -4.54
C ILE A 31 -5.82 4.85 -3.37
N HIS A 32 -5.12 4.23 -2.43
CA HIS A 32 -4.51 4.93 -1.30
C HIS A 32 -3.49 5.99 -1.76
N LEU A 33 -2.60 5.64 -2.70
CA LEU A 33 -1.62 6.55 -3.28
C LEU A 33 -2.29 7.71 -4.03
N LEU A 34 -3.41 7.47 -4.73
CA LEU A 34 -4.17 8.52 -5.40
C LEU A 34 -4.68 9.58 -4.41
N PHE A 35 -5.28 9.15 -3.29
CA PHE A 35 -5.75 10.09 -2.26
C PHE A 35 -4.61 10.83 -1.57
N SER A 36 -3.49 10.15 -1.32
CA SER A 36 -2.28 10.78 -0.81
C SER A 36 -1.71 11.81 -1.79
N HIS A 37 -1.74 11.54 -3.09
CA HIS A 37 -1.29 12.47 -4.12
C HIS A 37 -2.17 13.72 -4.21
N GLN A 38 -3.49 13.56 -4.12
CA GLN A 38 -4.44 14.68 -4.19
C GLN A 38 -4.33 15.63 -2.98
N THR A 39 -4.16 15.07 -1.78
CA THR A 39 -4.09 15.86 -0.53
C THR A 39 -2.67 16.31 -0.18
N GLY A 40 -1.65 15.62 -0.70
CA GLY A 40 -0.25 15.84 -0.37
C GLY A 40 0.15 15.22 0.98
N SER A 41 1.47 15.04 1.16
CA SER A 41 2.03 14.56 2.43
C SER A 41 2.00 15.64 3.51
N LYS A 42 1.81 15.21 4.76
CA LYS A 42 1.82 16.10 5.93
C LYS A 42 3.26 16.41 6.35
N TYR A 43 3.51 17.68 6.66
CA TYR A 43 4.78 18.10 7.24
C TYR A 43 4.82 17.78 8.75
N PRO A 44 5.98 17.41 9.34
CA PRO A 44 6.07 17.00 10.74
C PRO A 44 5.55 18.04 11.75
N LEU A 45 5.70 19.33 11.45
CA LEU A 45 5.17 20.41 12.30
C LEU A 45 3.67 20.65 12.13
N GLY A 46 2.98 19.90 11.25
CA GLY A 46 1.54 20.04 11.00
C GLY A 46 1.13 21.35 10.31
N ILE A 47 2.08 22.20 9.95
CA ILE A 47 1.86 23.46 9.22
C ILE A 47 1.71 23.22 7.71
N ASN A 48 1.20 24.23 7.00
CA ASN A 48 1.02 24.18 5.56
C ASN A 48 2.37 24.01 4.84
N SER A 49 2.51 22.91 4.10
CA SER A 49 3.74 22.55 3.37
C SER A 49 3.88 23.21 2.01
N ASN A 50 2.89 23.97 1.53
CA ASN A 50 2.93 24.56 0.18
C ASN A 50 3.98 25.66 0.02
N MET A 51 4.44 26.27 1.12
CA MET A 51 5.44 27.35 1.06
C MET A 51 6.84 26.85 0.68
N ASP A 52 7.14 25.57 0.92
CA ASP A 52 8.46 24.99 0.67
C ASP A 52 8.32 23.54 0.19
N LYS A 53 7.92 23.38 -1.08
CA LYS A 53 7.83 22.08 -1.75
C LYS A 53 9.05 21.86 -2.64
N ILE A 54 9.72 20.73 -2.43
CA ILE A 54 10.78 20.22 -3.31
C ILE A 54 10.27 19.03 -4.14
N PRO A 55 10.83 18.78 -5.34
CA PRO A 55 10.44 17.64 -6.17
C PRO A 55 10.81 16.30 -5.54
N PHE A 56 10.07 15.24 -5.89
CA PHE A 56 10.32 13.89 -5.38
C PHE A 56 11.71 13.35 -5.80
N HIS A 57 12.00 13.36 -7.10
CA HIS A 57 13.32 13.03 -7.62
C HIS A 57 14.15 14.32 -7.77
N PRO A 58 15.42 14.34 -7.33
CA PRO A 58 16.21 13.21 -6.81
C PRO A 58 16.11 13.00 -5.29
N TYR A 59 15.59 13.99 -4.55
CA TYR A 59 15.74 14.07 -3.09
C TYR A 59 15.16 12.88 -2.33
N PHE A 60 13.87 12.60 -2.51
CA PHE A 60 13.21 11.50 -1.83
C PHE A 60 13.59 10.14 -2.44
N SER A 61 13.91 10.08 -3.74
CA SER A 61 14.42 8.85 -4.36
C SER A 61 15.72 8.36 -3.73
N PHE A 62 16.70 9.25 -3.50
CA PHE A 62 17.93 8.88 -2.79
C PHE A 62 17.70 8.64 -1.30
N LYS A 63 16.84 9.46 -0.66
CA LYS A 63 16.51 9.29 0.76
C LYS A 63 15.91 7.91 1.05
N ASP A 64 14.95 7.47 0.24
CA ASP A 64 14.28 6.19 0.40
C ASP A 64 15.22 5.02 0.06
N LEU A 65 16.12 5.18 -0.92
CA LEU A 65 17.14 4.18 -1.26
C LEU A 65 18.13 3.95 -0.10
N MET A 66 18.55 5.01 0.58
CA MET A 66 19.47 4.92 1.73
C MET A 66 18.76 4.43 3.01
N GLY A 67 17.43 4.53 3.06
CA GLY A 67 16.60 4.14 4.20
C GLY A 67 16.04 2.72 4.14
N PHE A 68 16.27 1.99 3.03
CA PHE A 68 15.93 0.58 2.88
C PHE A 68 17.07 -0.32 3.40
#